data_AF-A0A1G3TL10-F1
#
_entry.id   AF-A0A1G3TL10-F1
#
_cell.length_a   1.000
_cell.length_b   1.000
_cell.length_c   1.000
_cell.angle_alpha   90.00
_cell.angle_beta   90.00
_cell.angle_gamma   90.00
#
_symmetry.space_group_name_H-M   'P 1'
#
loop_
_entity.id
_entity.type
_entity.pdbx_description
1 polymer ?
#
loop_
_entity_poly.entity_id
_entity_poly.type
_entity_poly.pdbx_seq_one_letter_code
_entity_poly.pdbx_strand_id
1 'polypeptide(L)'
;MKKAFSLIELLLVITLIGVMAILSFSYLNITTLSKQNIKTEFQSHLNIITATILQCKNLSNTMPTQAGEVLASETLLNTLTCNTSPTYQIDGGHGSFIPPPLLNFTAYKATQVGEAFYFTTTTPLASANYEVLQELQNSYSANQYSLTDNGTTATLNFYLSR
;
A
#
# COMPACT_ATOMS: atom_id res chain seq x y z
N MET A 1 49.17 28.30 -21.28
CA MET A 1 48.39 28.67 -22.47
C MET A 1 46.94 28.25 -22.25
N LYS A 2 46.03 29.21 -22.05
CA LYS A 2 44.59 28.91 -21.89
C LYS A 2 44.04 28.65 -23.29
N LYS A 3 43.75 27.39 -23.65
CA LYS A 3 43.03 27.07 -24.88
C LYS A 3 41.60 27.59 -24.70
N ALA A 4 41.23 28.63 -25.43
CA ALA A 4 39.86 29.08 -25.49
C ALA A 4 39.04 27.98 -26.20
N PHE A 5 38.00 27.49 -25.53
CA PHE A 5 37.02 26.57 -26.13
C PHE A 5 36.42 27.21 -27.38
N SER A 6 36.31 26.44 -28.46
CA SER A 6 35.68 26.93 -29.69
C SER A 6 34.17 27.06 -29.50
N LEU A 7 33.58 28.13 -30.02
CA LEU A 7 32.13 28.35 -30.04
C LEU A 7 31.36 27.18 -30.68
N ILE A 8 31.98 26.51 -31.66
CA ILE A 8 31.43 25.32 -32.33
C ILE A 8 31.42 24.11 -31.39
N GLU A 9 32.47 23.95 -30.60
CA GLU A 9 32.58 22.85 -29.63
C GLU A 9 31.53 22.99 -28.53
N LEU A 10 31.25 24.22 -28.08
CA LEU A 10 30.17 24.51 -27.15
C LEU A 10 28.78 24.21 -27.75
N LEU A 11 28.55 24.60 -29.00
CA LEU A 11 27.29 24.35 -29.72
C LEU A 11 26.98 22.86 -29.86
N LEU A 12 28.00 22.06 -30.21
CA LEU A 12 27.87 20.61 -30.32
C LEU A 12 27.46 19.98 -28.99
N VAL A 13 28.10 20.38 -27.88
CA VAL A 13 27.76 19.86 -26.55
C VAL A 13 26.32 20.19 -26.15
N ILE A 14 25.87 21.43 -26.40
CA ILE A 14 24.50 21.85 -26.08
C ILE A 14 23.47 21.05 -26.89
N THR A 15 23.71 20.86 -28.19
CA THR A 15 22.82 20.04 -29.03
C THR A 15 22.76 18.59 -28.58
N LEU A 16 23.90 18.00 -28.19
CA LEU A 16 23.98 16.61 -27.77
C LEU A 16 23.26 16.39 -26.43
N ILE A 17 23.42 17.32 -25.47
CA ILE A 17 22.68 17.32 -24.20
C ILE A 17 21.17 17.47 -24.45
N GLY A 18 20.77 18.36 -25.36
CA GLY A 18 19.36 18.56 -25.72
C GLY A 18 18.70 17.31 -26.28
N VAL A 19 19.37 16.59 -27.18
CA VAL A 19 18.86 15.33 -27.75
C VAL A 19 18.76 14.24 -26.68
N MET A 20 19.78 14.10 -25.83
CA MET A 20 19.73 13.13 -24.73
C MET A 20 18.58 13.41 -23.76
N ALA A 21 18.36 14.68 -23.39
CA ALA A 21 17.28 15.05 -22.48
C ALA A 21 15.90 14.65 -23.04
N ILE A 22 15.61 14.94 -24.31
CA ILE A 22 14.32 14.62 -24.94
C ILE A 22 14.09 13.09 -24.98
N LEU A 23 15.13 12.32 -25.30
CA LEU A 23 15.05 10.86 -25.32
C LEU A 23 14.87 10.29 -23.90
N SER A 24 15.54 10.85 -22.90
CA SER A 24 15.40 10.42 -21.49
C SER A 24 14.01 10.72 -20.91
N PHE A 25 13.42 11.89 -21.21
CA PHE A 25 12.06 12.22 -20.77
C PHE A 25 10.99 11.35 -21.43
N SER A 26 11.19 10.97 -22.69
CA SER A 26 10.25 10.09 -23.39
C SER A 26 10.29 8.64 -22.85
N TYR A 27 11.41 8.21 -22.30
CA TYR A 27 11.58 6.87 -21.72
C TYR A 27 11.16 6.81 -20.24
N LEU A 28 11.34 7.91 -19.49
CA LEU A 28 10.88 8.04 -18.12
C LEU A 28 9.41 8.47 -18.10
N ASN A 29 8.51 7.52 -18.38
CA ASN A 29 7.09 7.76 -18.17
C ASN A 29 6.79 7.80 -16.65
N ILE A 30 6.90 9.01 -16.09
CA ILE A 30 6.74 9.30 -14.66
C ILE A 30 5.41 8.82 -14.09
N THR A 31 4.34 8.76 -14.89
CA THR A 31 3.02 8.29 -14.45
C THR A 31 3.02 6.77 -14.28
N THR A 32 3.59 6.03 -15.23
CA THR A 32 3.76 4.57 -15.14
C THR A 32 4.66 4.19 -13.96
N LEU A 33 5.77 4.92 -13.76
CA LEU A 33 6.68 4.68 -12.64
C LEU A 33 6.00 4.95 -11.29
N SER A 34 5.25 6.05 -11.19
CA SER A 34 4.49 6.38 -9.97
C SER A 34 3.45 5.29 -9.66
N LYS A 35 2.72 4.80 -10.67
CA LYS A 35 1.75 3.71 -10.52
C LYS A 35 2.40 2.40 -10.06
N GLN A 36 3.53 2.02 -10.66
CA GLN A 36 4.29 0.84 -10.26
C GLN A 36 4.83 0.95 -8.83
N ASN A 37 5.28 2.13 -8.41
CA ASN A 37 5.69 2.39 -7.04
C ASN A 37 4.52 2.22 -6.07
N ILE A 38 3.36 2.87 -6.33
CA ILE A 38 2.16 2.72 -5.50
C ILE A 38 1.75 1.26 -5.39
N LYS A 39 1.75 0.52 -6.51
CA LYS A 39 1.43 -0.91 -6.54
C LYS A 39 2.36 -1.73 -5.67
N THR A 40 3.68 -1.55 -5.83
CA THR A 40 4.70 -2.30 -5.10
C THR A 40 4.64 -2.00 -3.61
N GLU A 41 4.50 -0.73 -3.25
CA GLU A 41 4.40 -0.28 -1.86
C GLU A 41 3.10 -0.79 -1.22
N PHE A 42 1.98 -0.72 -1.93
CA PHE A 42 0.70 -1.23 -1.44
C PHE A 42 0.72 -2.75 -1.25
N GLN A 43 1.30 -3.52 -2.19
CA GLN A 43 1.49 -4.96 -2.03
C GLN A 43 2.37 -5.28 -0.81
N SER A 44 3.42 -4.48 -0.59
CA SER A 44 4.24 -4.58 0.62
C SER A 44 3.39 -4.36 1.88
N HIS A 45 2.51 -3.35 1.89
CA HIS A 45 1.60 -3.10 3.01
C HIS A 45 0.65 -4.28 3.24
N LEU A 46 0.03 -4.83 2.18
CA LEU A 46 -0.83 -6.01 2.30
C LEU A 46 -0.09 -7.18 2.95
N ASN A 47 1.15 -7.43 2.54
CA ASN A 47 1.98 -8.51 3.06
C ASN A 47 2.38 -8.28 4.52
N ILE A 48 2.82 -7.08 4.87
CA ILE A 48 3.21 -6.71 6.24
C ILE A 48 2.01 -6.84 7.18
N ILE A 49 0.87 -6.23 6.82
CA ILE A 49 -0.37 -6.30 7.60
C ILE A 49 -0.80 -7.76 7.79
N THR A 50 -0.77 -8.56 6.72
CA THR A 50 -1.13 -9.98 6.76
C THR A 50 -0.20 -10.75 7.69
N ALA A 51 1.12 -10.57 7.56
CA ALA A 51 2.10 -11.23 8.41
C ALA A 51 1.91 -10.86 9.89
N THR A 52 1.70 -9.58 10.19
CA THR A 52 1.46 -9.08 11.54
C THR A 52 0.21 -9.68 12.18
N ILE A 53 -0.91 -9.71 11.47
CA ILE A 53 -2.16 -10.28 11.98
C ILE A 53 -2.03 -11.80 12.16
N LEU A 54 -1.44 -12.51 11.20
CA LEU A 54 -1.24 -13.96 11.30
C LEU A 54 -0.24 -14.33 12.40
N GLN A 55 0.79 -13.52 12.62
CA GLN A 55 1.70 -13.69 13.76
C GLN A 55 0.93 -13.58 15.07
N CYS A 56 0.09 -12.54 15.22
CA CYS A 56 -0.76 -12.42 16.40
C CYS A 56 -1.67 -13.64 16.57
N LYS A 57 -2.29 -14.10 15.48
CA LYS A 57 -3.13 -15.31 15.49
C LYS A 57 -2.37 -16.54 15.95
N ASN A 58 -1.14 -16.73 15.48
CA ASN A 58 -0.31 -17.87 15.87
C ASN A 58 0.10 -17.82 17.35
N LEU A 59 0.30 -16.61 17.90
CA LEU A 59 0.70 -16.44 19.31
C LEU A 59 -0.49 -16.51 20.29
N SER A 60 -1.64 -15.96 19.91
CA SER A 60 -2.83 -15.86 20.77
C SER A 60 -3.92 -16.90 20.46
N ASN A 61 -3.71 -17.74 19.42
CA ASN A 61 -4.69 -18.66 18.85
C ASN A 61 -6.00 -18.01 18.35
N THR A 62 -6.09 -16.68 18.34
CA THR A 62 -7.29 -15.91 17.99
C THR A 62 -6.92 -14.72 17.12
N MET A 63 -7.86 -14.22 16.31
CA MET A 63 -7.61 -13.00 15.54
C MET A 63 -7.48 -11.79 16.50
N PRO A 64 -6.74 -10.74 16.11
CA PRO A 64 -6.66 -9.51 16.89
C PRO A 64 -8.05 -8.94 17.17
N THR A 65 -8.30 -8.58 18.43
CA THR A 65 -9.57 -8.05 18.90
C THR A 65 -9.46 -6.57 19.20
N GLN A 66 -10.58 -5.86 19.28
CA GLN A 66 -10.57 -4.52 19.85
C GLN A 66 -10.46 -4.60 21.38
N ALA A 67 -10.15 -3.48 22.03
CA ALA A 67 -9.99 -3.42 23.48
C ALA A 67 -11.17 -4.08 24.22
N GLY A 68 -10.85 -4.94 25.20
CA GLY A 68 -11.85 -5.71 25.94
C GLY A 68 -12.29 -7.02 25.29
N GLU A 69 -11.45 -7.63 24.44
CA GLU A 69 -11.67 -8.94 23.79
C GLU A 69 -12.92 -9.00 22.88
N VAL A 70 -13.35 -7.85 22.36
CA VAL A 70 -14.48 -7.78 21.45
C VAL A 70 -14.00 -7.98 20.00
N LEU A 71 -14.82 -8.59 19.16
CA LEU A 71 -14.52 -8.73 17.73
C LEU A 71 -14.30 -7.35 17.08
N ALA A 72 -13.36 -7.27 16.14
CA ALA A 72 -13.08 -6.03 15.41
C ALA A 72 -14.30 -5.62 14.56
N SER A 73 -14.67 -4.34 14.59
CA SER A 73 -15.79 -3.79 13.81
C SER A 73 -15.44 -2.40 13.31
N GLU A 74 -14.95 -2.31 12.07
CA GLU A 74 -14.44 -1.08 11.47
C GLU A 74 -13.37 -0.38 12.33
N THR A 75 -12.61 -1.18 13.09
CA THR A 75 -11.63 -0.73 14.08
C THR A 75 -10.30 -0.45 13.39
N LEU A 76 -9.61 0.65 13.72
CA LEU A 76 -8.28 0.94 13.17
C LEU A 76 -7.31 -0.19 13.50
N LEU A 77 -6.60 -0.70 12.48
CA LEU A 77 -5.71 -1.85 12.64
C LEU A 77 -4.72 -1.63 13.78
N ASN A 78 -4.00 -0.51 13.79
CA ASN A 78 -2.99 -0.19 14.79
C ASN A 78 -3.51 -0.07 16.23
N THR A 79 -4.82 -0.13 16.46
CA THR A 79 -5.42 -0.10 17.80
C THR A 79 -5.88 -1.47 18.29
N LEU A 80 -5.85 -2.49 17.42
CA LEU A 80 -6.22 -3.85 17.79
C LEU A 80 -5.21 -4.45 18.76
N THR A 81 -5.73 -5.25 19.66
CA THR A 81 -4.98 -5.96 20.69
C THR A 81 -4.80 -7.42 20.31
N CYS A 82 -3.58 -7.90 20.48
CA CYS A 82 -3.25 -9.31 20.44
C CYS A 82 -3.36 -9.90 21.85
N ASN A 83 -4.25 -10.88 22.04
CA ASN A 83 -4.52 -11.48 23.35
C ASN A 83 -3.46 -12.53 23.75
N THR A 84 -2.21 -12.10 23.84
CA THR A 84 -1.10 -12.86 24.40
C THR A 84 -0.93 -12.54 25.89
N SER A 85 -0.02 -13.23 26.58
CA SER A 85 0.38 -12.89 27.95
C SER A 85 1.86 -12.44 27.95
N PRO A 86 2.17 -11.14 27.97
CA PRO A 86 1.27 -9.98 28.12
C PRO A 86 0.55 -9.59 26.81
N THR A 87 -0.62 -8.95 26.94
CA THR A 87 -1.38 -8.39 25.81
C THR A 87 -0.66 -7.20 25.22
N TYR A 88 -0.66 -7.04 23.89
CA TYR A 88 -0.05 -5.88 23.23
C TYR A 88 -0.89 -5.38 22.05
N GLN A 89 -0.71 -4.12 21.66
CA GLN A 89 -1.35 -3.53 20.49
C GLN A 89 -0.52 -3.75 19.22
N ILE A 90 -1.16 -3.83 18.06
CA ILE A 90 -0.46 -3.93 16.78
C ILE A 90 0.00 -2.55 16.25
N ASP A 91 0.62 -1.76 17.12
CA ASP A 91 0.88 -0.32 16.94
C ASP A 91 2.34 0.05 16.63
N GLY A 92 3.25 -0.92 16.53
CA GLY A 92 4.69 -0.71 16.39
C GLY A 92 5.50 -1.16 17.60
N GLY A 93 4.90 -1.27 18.79
CA GLY A 93 5.62 -1.39 20.05
C GLY A 93 6.43 -2.69 20.22
N HIS A 94 5.80 -3.83 19.97
CA HIS A 94 6.42 -5.17 20.13
C HIS A 94 6.92 -5.76 18.80
N GLY A 95 7.39 -4.92 17.87
CA GLY A 95 7.80 -5.35 16.52
C GLY A 95 6.64 -5.69 15.58
N SER A 96 5.41 -5.46 16.03
CA SER A 96 4.19 -5.53 15.22
C SER A 96 4.00 -4.21 14.49
N PHE A 97 4.08 -4.16 13.15
CA PHE A 97 4.10 -2.90 12.41
C PHE A 97 2.94 -2.82 11.42
N ILE A 98 1.98 -1.94 11.68
CA ILE A 98 1.00 -1.55 10.67
C ILE A 98 1.52 -0.29 9.99
N PRO A 99 1.86 -0.35 8.68
CA PRO A 99 2.37 0.82 7.99
C PRO A 99 1.32 1.93 7.94
N PRO A 100 1.74 3.21 7.93
CA PRO A 100 0.82 4.29 7.65
C PRO A 100 0.19 4.11 6.26
N PRO A 101 -1.06 4.57 6.05
CA PRO A 101 -1.68 4.49 4.73
C PRO A 101 -0.88 5.31 3.72
N LEU A 102 -0.77 4.81 2.48
CA LEU A 102 -0.19 5.59 1.39
C LEU A 102 -1.07 6.80 1.08
N LEU A 103 -0.49 7.82 0.45
CA LEU A 103 -1.23 9.00 0.01
C LEU A 103 -2.47 8.58 -0.82
N ASN A 104 -3.62 9.21 -0.55
CA ASN A 104 -4.93 8.92 -1.15
C ASN A 104 -5.55 7.57 -0.78
N PHE A 105 -4.96 6.81 0.14
CA PHE A 105 -5.66 5.75 0.86
C PHE A 105 -6.11 6.24 2.24
N THR A 106 -7.26 5.74 2.70
CA THR A 106 -7.65 5.91 4.10
C THR A 106 -6.90 4.94 5.01
N ALA A 107 -6.86 5.26 6.30
CA ALA A 107 -6.32 4.36 7.32
C ALA A 107 -6.96 2.98 7.23
N TYR A 108 -6.15 1.96 7.49
CA TYR A 108 -6.57 0.57 7.45
C TYR A 108 -7.44 0.25 8.67
N LYS A 109 -8.62 -0.32 8.42
CA LYS A 109 -9.54 -0.78 9.45
C LYS A 109 -9.75 -2.28 9.35
N ALA A 110 -9.99 -2.96 10.45
CA ALA A 110 -10.32 -4.38 10.45
C ALA A 110 -11.77 -4.62 10.89
N THR A 111 -12.34 -5.66 10.32
CA THR A 111 -13.67 -6.13 10.65
C THR A 111 -13.66 -7.65 10.69
N GLN A 112 -14.24 -8.21 11.75
CA GLN A 112 -14.44 -9.64 11.92
C GLN A 112 -15.94 -9.95 11.99
N VAL A 113 -16.41 -10.84 11.10
CA VAL A 113 -17.81 -11.29 11.04
C VAL A 113 -17.81 -12.82 10.91
N GLY A 114 -18.20 -13.51 11.99
CA GLY A 114 -18.10 -14.96 12.06
C GLY A 114 -16.63 -15.40 11.93
N GLU A 115 -16.35 -16.29 10.97
CA GLU A 115 -14.99 -16.75 10.67
C GLU A 115 -14.22 -15.82 9.72
N ALA A 116 -14.92 -14.86 9.10
CA ALA A 116 -14.29 -13.92 8.18
C ALA A 116 -13.58 -12.80 8.94
N PHE A 117 -12.30 -12.62 8.67
CA PHE A 117 -11.51 -11.48 9.14
C PHE A 117 -10.88 -10.80 7.93
N TYR A 118 -11.09 -9.50 7.80
CA TYR A 118 -10.56 -8.71 6.71
C TYR A 118 -10.18 -7.32 7.18
N PHE A 119 -9.28 -6.67 6.44
CA PHE A 119 -9.08 -5.24 6.57
C PHE A 119 -9.56 -4.48 5.35
N THR A 120 -9.91 -3.23 5.58
CA THR A 120 -10.48 -2.32 4.61
C THR A 120 -9.63 -1.07 4.47
N THR A 121 -9.60 -0.56 3.25
CA THR A 121 -9.11 0.80 2.95
C THR A 121 -9.88 1.34 1.76
N THR A 122 -9.91 2.65 1.63
CA THR A 122 -10.67 3.33 0.57
C THR A 122 -9.80 4.33 -0.15
N THR A 123 -10.13 4.59 -1.42
CA THR A 123 -9.43 5.58 -2.25
C THR A 123 -10.40 6.26 -3.23
N PRO A 124 -10.20 7.52 -3.62
CA PRO A 124 -11.04 8.17 -4.63
C PRO A 124 -10.94 7.48 -6.00
N LEU A 125 -12.04 7.39 -6.76
CA LEU A 125 -12.06 6.78 -8.10
C LEU A 125 -11.17 7.53 -9.11
N ALA A 126 -11.08 8.85 -8.98
CA ALA A 126 -10.29 9.70 -9.87
C ALA A 126 -8.78 9.70 -9.53
N SER A 127 -8.26 8.66 -8.88
CA SER A 127 -6.88 8.56 -8.44
C SER A 127 -6.12 7.42 -9.12
N ALA A 128 -4.81 7.55 -9.28
CA ALA A 128 -3.94 6.48 -9.75
C ALA A 128 -4.00 5.23 -8.83
N ASN A 129 -4.33 5.43 -7.55
CA ASN A 129 -4.50 4.38 -6.57
C ASN A 129 -5.67 3.44 -6.93
N TYR A 130 -6.79 3.99 -7.44
CA TYR A 130 -7.91 3.15 -7.89
C TYR A 130 -7.50 2.23 -9.04
N GLU A 131 -6.78 2.74 -10.03
CA GLU A 131 -6.26 1.91 -11.13
C GLU A 131 -5.30 0.82 -10.61
N VAL A 132 -4.50 1.12 -9.59
CA VAL A 132 -3.65 0.12 -8.93
C VAL A 132 -4.49 -0.97 -8.26
N LEU A 133 -5.58 -0.61 -7.57
CA LEU A 133 -6.48 -1.59 -6.97
C LEU A 133 -7.10 -2.50 -8.04
N GLN A 134 -7.55 -1.93 -9.16
CA GLN A 134 -8.08 -2.72 -10.29
C GLN A 134 -7.04 -3.68 -10.86
N GLU A 135 -5.78 -3.26 -11.00
CA GLU A 135 -4.71 -4.15 -11.46
C GLU A 135 -4.42 -5.27 -10.46
N LEU A 136 -4.42 -4.96 -9.16
CA LEU A 136 -4.13 -5.93 -8.10
C LEU A 136 -5.23 -6.97 -7.93
N GLN A 137 -6.47 -6.64 -8.29
CA GLN A 137 -7.57 -7.62 -8.30
C GLN A 137 -7.24 -8.88 -9.12
N ASN A 138 -6.46 -8.74 -10.20
CA ASN A 138 -6.03 -9.88 -11.02
C ASN A 138 -4.90 -10.70 -10.39
N SER A 139 -4.26 -10.18 -9.34
CA SER A 139 -3.13 -10.82 -8.64
C SER A 139 -3.56 -11.65 -7.43
N TYR A 140 -4.81 -11.52 -6.99
CA TYR A 140 -5.35 -12.19 -5.80
C TYR A 140 -6.64 -12.95 -6.13
N SER A 141 -6.98 -13.95 -5.33
CA SER A 141 -8.24 -14.69 -5.51
C SER A 141 -9.45 -13.86 -5.04
N ALA A 142 -10.63 -14.17 -5.59
CA ALA A 142 -11.90 -13.55 -5.16
C ALA A 142 -12.26 -13.84 -3.68
N ASN A 143 -11.61 -14.83 -3.07
CA ASN A 143 -11.76 -15.13 -1.64
C ASN A 143 -10.89 -14.23 -0.76
N GLN A 144 -9.83 -13.66 -1.31
CA GLN A 144 -8.86 -12.83 -0.60
C GLN A 144 -9.04 -11.34 -0.89
N TYR A 145 -9.53 -10.99 -2.08
CA TYR A 145 -9.59 -9.61 -2.56
C TYR A 145 -10.98 -9.28 -3.10
N SER A 146 -11.59 -8.22 -2.57
CA SER A 146 -12.86 -7.69 -3.06
C SER A 146 -12.76 -6.18 -3.18
N LEU A 147 -12.97 -5.67 -4.40
CA LEU A 147 -13.02 -4.26 -4.71
C LEU A 147 -14.45 -3.89 -5.09
N THR A 148 -14.97 -2.86 -4.43
CA THR A 148 -16.31 -2.31 -4.70
C THR A 148 -16.20 -0.81 -4.86
N ASP A 149 -17.08 -0.20 -5.65
CA ASP A 149 -17.15 1.25 -5.79
C ASP A 149 -18.57 1.77 -5.59
N ASN A 150 -18.68 3.04 -5.22
CA ASN A 150 -19.95 3.74 -5.00
C ASN A 150 -20.10 4.99 -5.88
N GLY A 151 -19.34 5.06 -6.97
CA GLY A 151 -19.32 6.20 -7.90
C GLY A 151 -18.37 7.34 -7.54
N THR A 152 -17.91 7.45 -6.29
CA THR A 152 -16.91 8.45 -5.87
C THR A 152 -15.68 7.84 -5.21
N THR A 153 -15.89 6.76 -4.45
CA THR A 153 -14.87 6.10 -3.66
C THR A 153 -14.88 4.61 -3.95
N ALA A 154 -13.68 4.03 -4.04
CA ALA A 154 -13.47 2.60 -4.13
C ALA A 154 -13.08 2.07 -2.76
N THR A 155 -13.68 0.96 -2.36
CA THR A 155 -13.44 0.26 -1.11
C THR A 155 -12.82 -1.09 -1.41
N LEU A 156 -11.60 -1.30 -0.91
CA LEU A 156 -10.95 -2.59 -0.89
C LEU A 156 -11.27 -3.30 0.42
N ASN A 157 -11.72 -4.55 0.34
CA ASN A 157 -11.73 -5.51 1.42
C ASN A 157 -10.70 -6.61 1.11
N PHE A 158 -9.69 -6.75 1.97
CA PHE A 158 -8.67 -7.79 1.87
C PHE A 158 -8.85 -8.81 3.01
N TYR A 159 -9.23 -10.04 2.66
CA TYR A 159 -9.59 -11.09 3.59
C TYR A 159 -8.37 -11.94 3.98
N LEU A 160 -8.19 -12.16 5.27
CA LEU A 160 -7.18 -13.04 5.84
C LEU A 160 -7.78 -14.39 6.26
N SER A 161 -9.07 -14.42 6.57
CA SER A 161 -9.85 -15.64 6.75
C SER A 161 -11.27 -15.44 6.21
N ARG A 162 -11.89 -16.54 5.78
CA ARG A 162 -13.28 -16.65 5.32
C ARG A 162 -13.79 -18.05 5.64
#